data_AF-A0A7C1SMD6-F1
#
_entry.id   AF-A0A7C1SMD6-F1
#
_cell.length_a   1.000
_cell.length_b   1.000
_cell.length_c   1.000
_cell.angle_alpha   90.00
_cell.angle_beta   90.00
_cell.angle_gamma   90.00
#
_symmetry.space_group_name_H-M   'P 1'
#
loop_
_entity.id
_entity.type
_entity.pdbx_description
1 polymer ?
#
loop_
_entity_poly.entity_id
_entity_poly.type
_entity_poly.pdbx_seq_one_letter_code
_entity_poly.pdbx_strand_id
1 'polypeptide(L)' 'MFKRLVRKKNRHADYYSANLKNINSLSLPQHTKNNDYHSWHLYVIKLKERNALLQYLKEKGIQCGIHYPNALLYQAY' A
#
# COMPACT_ATOMS: atom_id res chain seq x y z
N MET A 1 -11.25 4.88 -21.73
CA MET A 1 -11.70 5.18 -20.35
C MET A 1 -10.80 4.56 -19.27
N PHE A 2 -10.53 3.25 -19.29
CA PHE A 2 -9.72 2.53 -18.28
C PHE A 2 -8.27 3.02 -18.12
N LYS A 3 -7.57 3.27 -19.23
CA LYS A 3 -6.17 3.75 -19.22
C LYS A 3 -5.99 5.08 -18.46
N ARG A 4 -6.99 5.97 -18.49
CA ARG A 4 -6.94 7.26 -17.78
C ARG A 4 -6.93 7.07 -16.26
N LEU A 5 -7.77 6.16 -15.76
CA LEU A 5 -7.85 5.87 -14.32
C LEU A 5 -6.57 5.22 -13.82
N VAL A 6 -6.06 4.22 -14.55
CA VAL A 6 -4.81 3.55 -14.21
C VAL A 6 -3.66 4.56 -14.17
N ARG A 7 -3.55 5.46 -15.14
CA ARG A 7 -2.55 6.55 -15.12
C ARG A 7 -2.68 7.46 -13.89
N LYS A 8 -3.90 7.82 -13.48
CA LYS A 8 -4.11 8.64 -12.28
C LYS A 8 -3.66 7.89 -11.01
N LYS A 9 -3.96 6.59 -10.89
CA LYS A 9 -3.54 5.76 -9.77
C LYS A 9 -2.02 5.60 -9.70
N ASN A 10 -1.35 5.46 -10.84
CA ASN A 10 0.12 5.45 -10.89
C ASN A 10 0.71 6.76 -10.35
N ARG A 11 0.19 7.93 -10.76
CA ARG A 11 0.64 9.21 -10.19
C ARG A 11 0.46 9.29 -8.67
N HIS A 12 -0.64 8.76 -8.14
CA HIS A 12 -0.83 8.69 -6.69
C HIS A 12 0.20 7.75 -6.02
N ALA A 13 0.47 6.59 -6.62
CA ALA A 13 1.48 5.65 -6.12
C ALA A 13 2.88 6.26 -6.15
N ASP A 14 3.25 6.96 -7.23
CA ASP A 14 4.51 7.70 -7.33
C ASP A 14 4.63 8.76 -6.25
N TYR A 15 3.55 9.51 -6.02
CA TYR A 15 3.48 10.50 -4.95
C TYR A 15 3.70 9.87 -3.57
N TYR A 16 3.00 8.77 -3.25
CA TYR A 16 3.23 8.06 -1.99
C TYR A 16 4.67 7.56 -1.87
N SER A 17 5.21 6.93 -2.93
CA SER A 17 6.58 6.41 -2.91
C SER A 17 7.61 7.52 -2.70
N ALA A 18 7.46 8.65 -3.38
CA ALA A 18 8.38 9.78 -3.26
C ALA A 18 8.38 10.41 -1.85
N ASN A 19 7.22 10.48 -1.21
CA ASN A 19 7.07 11.12 0.11
C ASN A 19 7.36 10.17 1.28
N LEU A 20 7.21 8.86 1.10
CA LEU A 20 7.41 7.88 2.16
C LEU A 20 8.78 7.19 2.11
N LYS A 21 9.56 7.34 1.04
CA LYS A 21 10.83 6.61 0.81
C LYS A 21 11.89 6.76 1.91
N ASN A 22 11.85 7.87 2.67
CA ASN A 22 12.85 8.16 3.69
C ASN A 22 12.45 7.66 5.09
N ILE A 23 11.30 6.97 5.21
CA ILE A 23 10.84 6.41 6.49
C ILE A 23 11.40 4.99 6.60
N ASN A 24 12.53 4.84 7.31
CA ASN A 24 13.26 3.57 7.42
C ASN A 24 12.45 2.41 8.00
N SER A 25 11.43 2.68 8.81
CA SER A 25 10.54 1.66 9.38
C SER A 25 9.48 1.14 8.40
N LEU A 26 9.35 1.77 7.22
CA LEU A 26 8.41 1.37 6.18
C LEU A 26 9.13 0.64 5.05
N SER A 27 8.58 -0.51 4.67
CA SER A 27 8.85 -1.13 3.38
C SER A 27 7.74 -0.75 2.40
N LEU A 28 8.13 -0.08 1.33
CA LEU A 28 7.23 0.39 0.28
C LEU A 28 7.00 -0.68 -0.80
N PRO A 29 5.87 -0.64 -1.53
CA PRO A 29 5.66 -1.54 -2.66
C PRO A 29 6.68 -1.24 -3.77
N GLN A 30 7.16 -2.30 -4.43
CA GLN A 30 8.11 -2.15 -5.53
C GLN A 30 7.38 -1.69 -6.79
N HIS A 31 8.01 -0.77 -7.52
CA HIS A 31 7.59 -0.42 -8.88
C HIS A 31 8.09 -1.48 -9.85
N THR A 32 7.24 -1.85 -10.82
CA THR A 32 7.63 -2.75 -11.92
C THR A 32 8.67 -2.06 -12.79
N LYS A 33 9.77 -2.75 -13.09
CA LYS A 33 10.89 -2.18 -13.87
C LYS A 33 10.56 -1.95 -15.35
N ASN A 34 9.49 -2.54 -15.87
CA ASN A 34 9.26 -2.71 -17.30
C ASN A 34 8.03 -1.98 -17.83
N ASN A 35 7.93 -0.65 -17.70
CA ASN A 35 6.87 0.17 -18.34
C ASN A 35 5.41 -0.33 -18.13
N ASP A 36 5.22 -1.23 -17.16
CA ASP A 36 3.98 -1.94 -16.90
C ASP A 36 3.13 -1.08 -15.97
N TYR A 37 1.97 -0.67 -16.46
CA TYR A 37 1.04 0.14 -15.70
C TYR A 37 0.36 -0.71 -14.63
N HIS A 38 0.85 -0.63 -13.39
CA HIS A 38 0.22 -1.31 -12.27
C HIS A 38 -1.17 -0.72 -12.01
N SER A 39 -2.17 -1.60 -11.82
CA SER A 39 -3.56 -1.17 -11.61
C SER A 39 -3.76 -0.50 -10.24
N TRP A 40 -2.83 -0.74 -9.30
CA TRP A 40 -2.84 -0.26 -7.91
C TRP A 40 -4.19 -0.52 -7.24
N HIS A 41 -4.72 -1.74 -7.36
CA HIS A 41 -5.90 -2.14 -6.60
C HIS A 41 -5.71 -1.86 -5.10
N LEU A 42 -4.49 -2.10 -4.59
CA LEU A 42 -4.01 -1.68 -3.29
C LEU A 42 -2.62 -1.03 -3.40
N TYR A 43 -2.32 -0.09 -2.52
CA TYR A 43 -0.96 0.41 -2.26
C TYR A 43 -0.55 -0.10 -0.87
N VAL A 44 0.23 -1.18 -0.84
CA VAL A 44 0.52 -1.92 0.40
C VAL A 44 1.90 -1.56 0.92
N ILE A 45 1.95 -1.01 2.14
CA ILE A 45 3.17 -0.81 2.92
C ILE A 45 3.32 -1.89 3.99
N LYS A 46 4.54 -2.19 4.41
CA LYS A 46 4.83 -3.13 5.51
C LYS A 46 5.65 -2.43 6.58
N LEU A 47 5.35 -2.77 7.83
CA LEU A 47 6.05 -2.29 9.03
C LEU A 47 5.79 -3.25 10.18
N LYS A 48 6.65 -3.20 11.21
CA LYS A 48 6.53 -4.04 12.41
C LYS A 48 5.26 -3.71 13.20
N GLU A 49 5.06 -2.45 13.55
CA GLU A 49 3.95 -1.97 14.40
C GLU A 49 2.69 -1.64 13.59
N ARG A 50 2.27 -2.56 12.71
CA ARG A 50 1.16 -2.31 11.75
C ARG A 50 -0.16 -1.99 12.43
N ASN A 51 -0.51 -2.70 13.50
CA ASN A 51 -1.79 -2.50 14.19
C ASN A 51 -1.86 -1.14 14.89
N ALA A 52 -0.75 -0.69 15.49
CA ALA A 52 -0.65 0.64 16.10
C ALA A 52 -0.81 1.75 15.06
N LEU A 53 -0.15 1.62 13.89
CA LEU A 53 -0.33 2.58 12.79
C LEU A 53 -1.77 2.59 12.26
N LEU A 54 -2.40 1.42 12.12
CA LEU A 54 -3.78 1.30 11.64
C LEU A 54 -4.75 2.04 12.57
N GLN A 55 -4.59 1.89 13.88
CA GLN A 55 -5.39 2.59 14.88
C GLN A 55 -5.15 4.10 14.85
N TYR A 56 -3.88 4.53 14.84
CA TYR A 56 -3.52 5.95 14.74
C TYR A 56 -4.11 6.63 13.50
N LEU A 57 -4.01 5.98 12.33
CA LEU A 57 -4.56 6.53 11.09
C LEU A 57 -6.09 6.61 11.15
N LYS A 58 -6.75 5.58 11.71
CA LYS A 58 -8.21 5.58 11.90
C LYS A 58 -8.67 6.74 12.78
N GLU A 59 -7.97 7.02 13.88
CA GLU A 59 -8.24 8.16 14.77
C GLU A 59 -8.05 9.52 14.07
N LYS A 60 -7.19 9.58 13.06
CA LYS A 60 -7.00 10.74 12.19
C LYS A 60 -7.96 10.78 10.99
N GLY A 61 -8.95 9.90 10.93
CA GLY A 61 -9.92 9.83 9.83
C GLY A 61 -9.36 9.22 8.54
N ILE A 62 -8.20 8.56 8.59
CA ILE A 62 -7.56 7.90 7.45
C ILE A 62 -7.88 6.40 7.51
N GLN A 63 -8.73 5.95 6.60
CA GLN A 63 -9.11 4.54 6.51
C GLN A 63 -8.01 3.72 5.83
N CYS A 64 -7.65 2.58 6.43
CA CYS A 64 -6.75 1.59 5.88
C CYS A 64 -7.30 0.18 6.13
N GLY A 65 -6.79 -0.82 5.40
CA GLY A 65 -7.20 -2.21 5.53
C GLY A 65 -6.02 -3.18 5.51
N ILE A 66 -6.25 -4.42 5.95
CA ILE A 66 -5.24 -5.47 6.04
C ILE A 66 -5.55 -6.55 4.99
N HIS A 67 -4.61 -6.80 4.08
CA HIS A 67 -4.74 -7.79 3.00
C HIS A 67 -3.47 -8.66 2.94
N TYR A 68 -3.45 -9.85 3.53
CA TYR A 68 -4.44 -10.47 4.43
C TYR A 68 -3.88 -10.51 5.87
N PRO A 69 -4.72 -10.68 6.91
CA PRO A 69 -4.23 -10.70 8.30
C PRO A 69 -3.42 -11.96 8.59
N ASN A 70 -3.86 -13.12 8.10
CA ASN A 70 -3.22 -14.42 8.26
C ASN A 70 -2.94 -15.03 6.90
N ALA A 71 -1.81 -15.73 6.78
CA ALA A 71 -1.55 -16.56 5.61
C ALA A 71 -2.56 -17.70 5.53
N LEU A 72 -2.87 -18.17 4.31
CA LEU A 72 -3.91 -19.18 4.08
C LEU A 72 -3.76 -20.43 4.96
N LEU A 73 -2.52 -20.91 5.14
CA LEU A 73 -2.21 -22.07 5.98
C LEU A 73 -2.68 -21.90 7.44
N TYR A 74 -2.71 -20.68 7.95
CA TYR A 74 -3.10 -20.35 9.33
C TYR A 74 -4.56 -19.88 9.45
N GLN A 75 -5.37 -20.02 8.40
CA GLN A 75 -6.80 -19.68 8.45
C GLN A 75 -7.69 -20.88 8.81
N ALA A 76 -7.17 -22.10 8.70
CA ALA A 76 -7.90 -23.35 8.96
C ALA A 76 -7.56 -24.00 10.31
N TYR A 77 -6.67 -23.37 11.08
CA TYR A 77 -6.34 -23.72 12.47
C TYR A 77 -6.89 -22.63 13.39
#